data_AF-A0A962Z808-F1
#
_entry.id   AF-A0A962Z808-F1
#
_cell.length_a   1.000
_cell.length_b   1.000
_cell.length_c   1.000
_cell.angle_alpha   90.00
_cell.angle_beta   90.00
_cell.angle_gamma   90.00
#
_symmetry.space_group_name_H-M   'P 1'
#
loop_
_entity.id
_entity.type
_entity.pdbx_description
1 polymer ?
#
loop_
_entity_poly.entity_id
_entity_poly.type
_entity_poly.pdbx_seq_one_letter_code
_entity_poly.pdbx_strand_id
1 'polypeptide(L)'
;MDIEVEIKITAPDGTAHTEKIAKFGKSADTIGAIGLSIGESKELLLKLQQEIVSAQCAGFCATRSHCPSCGRKLRGKAHGQIRYRTVFGDVDVSNPRLYHCQCTAGHAKTFSPLKELLPDHVAPELLWLETKWASLASFGITAEILKDVLPVGERLSPDTIRRHVGRIATRMEAELTEERFSFIETCAAQREQLPNPEGPITIGIDGGYVRSRDAGQSHFEVTVGKSIPTDRPSRYLGLVQ
;
A
#
# COMPACT_ATOMS: atom_id res chain seq x y z
N MET A 1 -14.93 -8.99 35.41
CA MET A 1 -13.93 -7.90 35.40
C MET A 1 -14.33 -6.92 34.32
N ASP A 2 -14.53 -5.66 34.68
CA ASP A 2 -14.78 -4.59 33.73
C ASP A 2 -13.45 -3.95 33.30
N ILE A 3 -13.28 -3.77 32.00
CA ILE A 3 -12.07 -3.20 31.40
C ILE A 3 -12.49 -2.02 30.55
N GLU A 4 -11.77 -0.90 30.68
CA GLU A 4 -11.95 0.29 29.86
C GLU A 4 -10.62 0.65 29.20
N VAL A 5 -10.68 1.06 27.93
CA VAL A 5 -9.51 1.50 27.16
C VAL A 5 -9.75 2.92 26.69
N GLU A 6 -8.84 3.81 27.05
CA GLU A 6 -8.83 5.21 26.64
C GLU A 6 -7.60 5.49 25.77
N ILE A 7 -7.78 6.33 24.75
CA ILE A 7 -6.68 6.93 24.00
C ILE A 7 -6.56 8.40 24.40
N LYS A 8 -5.33 8.86 24.63
CA LYS A 8 -5.00 10.28 24.79
C LYS A 8 -4.14 10.75 23.61
N ILE A 9 -4.66 11.69 22.83
CA ILE A 9 -3.95 12.29 21.70
C ILE A 9 -3.56 13.72 22.07
N THR A 10 -2.26 14.03 21.99
CA THR A 10 -1.74 15.39 22.24
C THR A 10 -1.31 16.01 20.91
N ALA A 11 -1.94 17.12 20.54
CA ALA A 11 -1.62 17.89 19.35
C ALA A 11 -0.27 18.63 19.52
N PRO A 12 0.37 19.08 18.42
CA PRO A 12 1.65 19.80 18.48
C PRO A 12 1.60 21.11 19.30
N ASP A 13 0.42 21.70 19.48
CA ASP A 13 0.20 22.89 20.32
C ASP A 13 0.04 22.56 21.82
N GLY A 14 0.17 21.29 22.20
CA GLY A 14 0.02 20.81 23.57
C GLY A 14 -1.43 20.50 23.98
N THR A 15 -2.41 20.77 23.12
CA THR A 15 -3.82 20.43 23.39
C THR A 15 -3.97 18.92 23.42
N ALA A 16 -4.49 18.37 24.52
CA ALA A 16 -4.75 16.94 24.65
C ALA A 16 -6.25 16.64 24.65
N HIS A 17 -6.65 15.62 23.89
CA HIS A 17 -7.99 15.03 23.92
C HIS A 17 -7.88 13.58 24.41
N THR A 18 -8.81 13.17 25.27
CA THR A 18 -8.93 11.79 25.74
C THR A 18 -10.28 11.24 25.30
N GLU A 19 -10.28 10.08 24.64
CA GLU A 19 -11.49 9.41 24.15
C GLU A 19 -11.54 7.96 24.66
N LYS A 20 -12.73 7.53 25.09
CA LYS A 20 -12.98 6.13 25.45
C LYS A 20 -13.19 5.30 24.19
N ILE A 21 -12.24 4.43 23.86
CA ILE A 21 -12.28 3.66 22.62
C ILE A 21 -12.86 2.26 22.81
N ALA A 22 -12.79 1.68 24.01
CA ALA A 22 -13.44 0.39 24.26
C ALA A 22 -13.84 0.17 25.71
N LYS A 23 -14.84 -0.68 25.88
CA LYS A 23 -15.27 -1.21 27.18
C LYS A 23 -15.57 -2.70 27.01
N PHE A 24 -14.98 -3.53 27.87
CA PHE A 24 -15.15 -4.98 27.87
C PHE A 24 -15.65 -5.46 29.22
N GLY A 25 -16.63 -6.36 29.21
CA GLY A 25 -16.97 -7.18 30.36
C GLY A 25 -16.35 -8.57 30.18
N LYS A 26 -15.42 -8.95 31.06
CA LYS A 26 -14.70 -10.23 30.99
C LYS A 26 -14.99 -11.10 32.20
N SER A 27 -15.50 -12.31 31.97
CA SER A 27 -15.51 -13.36 32.99
C SER A 27 -14.18 -14.12 32.98
N ALA A 28 -13.85 -14.79 34.08
CA ALA A 28 -12.69 -15.68 34.17
C ALA A 28 -13.10 -17.15 34.28
N ASP A 29 -14.40 -17.44 34.07
CA ASP A 29 -14.99 -18.74 34.39
C ASP A 29 -14.80 -19.77 33.26
N THR A 30 -14.43 -19.32 32.05
CA THR A 30 -14.18 -20.19 30.91
C THR A 30 -12.91 -19.77 30.18
N ILE A 31 -12.22 -20.74 29.58
CA ILE A 31 -10.99 -20.47 28.81
C ILE A 31 -11.23 -19.50 27.65
N GLY A 32 -12.41 -19.53 27.02
CA GLY A 32 -12.77 -18.63 25.93
C GLY A 32 -13.06 -17.19 26.35
N ALA A 33 -13.26 -16.94 27.65
CA ALA A 33 -13.47 -15.59 28.18
C ALA A 33 -12.15 -14.88 28.56
N ILE A 34 -11.03 -15.61 28.59
CA ILE A 34 -9.72 -15.05 28.90
C ILE A 34 -9.16 -14.31 27.67
N GLY A 35 -8.80 -13.03 27.85
CA GLY A 35 -8.22 -12.20 26.79
C GLY A 35 -9.27 -11.59 25.84
N LEU A 36 -8.81 -11.00 24.74
CA LEU A 36 -9.69 -10.44 23.70
C LEU A 36 -10.07 -11.52 22.69
N SER A 37 -11.33 -11.53 22.27
CA SER A 37 -11.77 -12.23 21.07
C SER A 37 -11.24 -11.50 19.82
N ILE A 38 -11.29 -12.20 18.68
CA ILE A 38 -10.96 -11.59 17.38
C ILE A 38 -11.87 -10.39 17.11
N GLY A 39 -13.18 -10.51 17.40
CA GLY A 39 -14.15 -9.42 17.21
C GLY A 39 -13.80 -8.18 18.05
N GLU A 40 -13.56 -8.37 19.35
CA GLU A 40 -13.17 -7.25 20.23
C GLU A 40 -11.85 -6.61 19.82
N SER A 41 -10.88 -7.42 19.38
CA SER A 41 -9.58 -6.92 18.90
C SER A 41 -9.76 -6.08 17.64
N LYS A 42 -10.60 -6.53 16.70
CA LYS A 42 -10.93 -5.81 15.47
C LYS A 42 -11.65 -4.49 15.76
N GLU A 43 -12.65 -4.50 16.63
CA GLU A 43 -13.38 -3.28 17.01
C GLU A 43 -12.47 -2.27 17.72
N LEU A 44 -11.62 -2.74 18.63
CA LEU A 44 -10.65 -1.89 19.32
C LEU A 44 -9.65 -1.27 18.34
N LEU A 45 -9.06 -2.07 17.46
CA LEU A 45 -8.10 -1.59 16.45
C LEU A 45 -8.76 -0.61 15.47
N LEU A 46 -10.01 -0.85 15.06
CA LEU A 46 -10.75 0.05 14.19
C LEU A 46 -10.94 1.43 14.83
N LYS A 47 -11.44 1.46 16.07
CA LYS A 47 -11.65 2.73 16.77
C LYS A 47 -10.33 3.45 17.04
N LEU A 48 -9.30 2.71 17.44
CA LEU A 48 -7.97 3.27 17.61
C LEU A 48 -7.45 3.92 16.32
N GLN A 49 -7.61 3.23 15.19
CA GLN A 49 -7.21 3.74 13.89
C GLN A 49 -8.01 4.99 13.49
N GLN A 50 -9.33 4.99 13.74
CA GLN A 50 -10.19 6.13 13.46
C GLN A 50 -9.75 7.39 14.23
N GLU A 51 -9.46 7.26 15.52
CA GLU A 51 -9.00 8.38 16.36
C GLU A 51 -7.64 8.91 15.89
N ILE A 52 -6.66 8.01 15.66
CA ILE A 52 -5.31 8.40 15.24
C ILE A 52 -5.33 9.09 13.88
N VAL A 53 -5.97 8.47 12.88
CA VAL A 53 -6.01 8.99 11.51
C VAL A 53 -6.78 10.31 11.45
N SER A 54 -7.89 10.42 12.18
CA SER A 54 -8.68 11.65 12.22
C SER A 54 -7.88 12.80 12.82
N ALA A 55 -7.18 12.57 13.94
CA ALA A 55 -6.33 13.58 14.56
C ALA A 55 -5.16 14.00 13.65
N GLN A 56 -4.49 13.04 13.01
CA GLN A 56 -3.40 13.31 12.06
C GLN A 56 -3.89 14.14 10.86
N CYS A 57 -5.02 13.78 10.27
CA CYS A 57 -5.61 14.51 9.15
C CYS A 57 -6.05 15.91 9.56
N ALA A 58 -6.67 16.06 10.74
CA ALA A 58 -7.06 17.36 11.28
C ALA A 58 -5.84 18.28 11.51
N GLY A 59 -4.78 17.76 12.12
CA GLY A 59 -3.52 18.49 12.32
C GLY A 59 -2.88 18.89 10.99
N PHE A 60 -2.84 17.98 10.01
CA PHE A 60 -2.33 18.27 8.67
C PHE A 60 -3.14 19.36 7.96
N CYS A 61 -4.47 19.31 8.04
CA CYS A 61 -5.34 20.36 7.51
C CYS A 61 -5.15 21.71 8.22
N ALA A 62 -4.96 21.70 9.55
CA ALA A 62 -4.75 22.91 10.34
C ALA A 62 -3.45 23.62 9.91
N THR A 63 -2.35 22.90 9.75
CA THR A 63 -1.07 23.48 9.26
C THR A 63 -1.20 24.10 7.86
N ARG A 64 -2.06 23.54 7.01
CA ARG A 64 -2.32 24.03 5.64
C ARG A 64 -3.50 25.00 5.55
N SER A 65 -4.08 25.40 6.69
CA SER A 65 -5.18 26.37 6.73
C SER A 65 -4.72 27.83 6.68
N HIS A 66 -3.41 28.07 6.57
CA HIS A 66 -2.80 29.39 6.47
C HIS A 66 -1.93 29.49 5.21
N CYS A 67 -1.83 30.71 4.65
CA CYS A 67 -0.96 30.96 3.51
C CYS A 67 0.52 30.85 3.94
N PRO A 68 1.36 30.04 3.25
CA PRO A 68 2.77 29.91 3.61
C PRO A 68 3.57 31.20 3.38
N SER A 69 3.11 32.10 2.49
CA SER A 69 3.81 33.35 2.16
C SER A 69 3.48 34.51 3.09
N CYS A 70 2.21 34.67 3.48
CA CYS A 70 1.76 35.83 4.28
C CYS A 70 1.12 35.46 5.62
N GLY A 71 1.03 34.18 5.97
CA GLY A 71 0.46 33.68 7.23
C GLY A 71 -1.06 33.83 7.38
N ARG A 72 -1.77 34.49 6.45
CA ARG A 72 -3.22 34.71 6.57
C ARG A 72 -3.99 33.39 6.53
N LYS A 73 -5.00 33.27 7.40
CA LYS A 73 -5.95 32.16 7.40
C LYS A 73 -6.70 32.10 6.06
N LEU A 74 -6.72 30.92 5.45
CA LEU A 74 -7.38 30.67 4.18
C LEU A 74 -8.88 30.48 4.38
N ARG A 75 -9.67 30.97 3.43
CA ARG A 75 -11.13 30.82 3.45
C ARG A 75 -11.51 29.39 3.03
N GLY A 76 -12.46 28.78 3.73
CA GLY A 76 -13.10 27.53 3.32
C GLY A 76 -14.11 27.76 2.20
N LYS A 77 -14.07 26.93 1.15
CA LYS A 77 -15.07 26.85 0.08
C LYS A 77 -16.14 25.82 0.39
N ALA A 78 -15.73 24.65 0.84
CA ALA A 78 -16.61 23.51 1.09
C ALA A 78 -15.98 22.59 2.13
N HIS A 79 -16.81 21.77 2.74
CA HIS A 79 -16.40 20.70 3.63
C HIS A 79 -16.96 19.41 3.07
N GLY A 80 -16.07 18.46 2.77
CA GLY A 80 -16.44 17.11 2.36
C GLY A 80 -15.77 16.10 3.27
N GLN A 81 -15.97 14.82 2.94
CA GLN A 81 -15.24 13.73 3.57
C GLN A 81 -14.50 12.94 2.48
N ILE A 82 -13.40 12.31 2.88
CA ILE A 82 -12.77 11.26 2.10
C ILE A 82 -12.68 10.01 2.96
N ARG A 83 -12.79 8.87 2.32
CA ARG A 83 -12.57 7.58 2.96
C ARG A 83 -11.13 7.15 2.77
N TYR A 84 -10.38 7.01 3.86
CA TYR A 84 -9.03 6.47 3.85
C TYR A 84 -9.07 5.00 4.28
N ARG A 85 -8.64 4.10 3.40
CA ARG A 85 -8.69 2.65 3.64
C ARG A 85 -7.38 2.16 4.26
N THR A 86 -7.46 1.43 5.37
CA THR A 86 -6.29 0.92 6.08
C THR A 86 -6.45 -0.55 6.42
N VAL A 87 -5.36 -1.18 6.87
CA VAL A 87 -5.40 -2.56 7.39
C VAL A 87 -6.23 -2.68 8.67
N PHE A 88 -6.40 -1.57 9.38
CA PHE A 88 -7.24 -1.48 10.57
C PHE A 88 -8.61 -0.83 10.28
N GLY A 89 -9.03 -0.85 9.02
CA GLY A 89 -10.36 -0.45 8.58
C GLY A 89 -10.44 0.89 7.85
N ASP A 90 -11.66 1.20 7.42
CA ASP A 90 -11.98 2.42 6.67
C ASP A 90 -12.21 3.58 7.64
N VAL A 91 -11.49 4.67 7.44
CA VAL A 91 -11.62 5.91 8.23
C VAL A 91 -12.17 7.03 7.35
N ASP A 92 -13.35 7.54 7.70
CA ASP A 92 -13.91 8.72 7.05
C ASP A 92 -13.35 9.98 7.72
N VAL A 93 -12.52 10.73 6.99
CA VAL A 93 -11.86 11.94 7.49
C VAL A 93 -12.41 13.20 6.84
N SER A 94 -12.48 14.28 7.63
CA SER A 94 -12.88 15.60 7.14
C SER A 94 -11.88 16.14 6.13
N ASN A 95 -12.36 16.49 4.94
CA ASN A 95 -11.56 17.02 3.84
C ASN A 95 -12.05 18.43 3.47
N PRO A 96 -11.52 19.48 4.11
CA PRO A 96 -11.86 20.86 3.76
C PRO A 96 -11.32 21.20 2.37
N ARG A 97 -12.07 22.02 1.65
CA ARG A 97 -11.64 22.65 0.40
C ARG A 97 -11.37 24.12 0.66
N LEU A 98 -10.13 24.55 0.50
CA LEU A 98 -9.67 25.91 0.82
C LEU A 98 -9.43 26.72 -0.45
N TYR A 99 -9.63 28.03 -0.39
CA TYR A 99 -9.20 28.95 -1.43
C TYR A 99 -7.68 29.17 -1.35
N HIS A 100 -7.04 29.31 -2.51
CA HIS A 100 -5.67 29.81 -2.54
C HIS A 100 -5.63 31.28 -2.11
N CYS A 101 -4.52 31.67 -1.50
CA CYS A 101 -4.25 33.07 -1.21
C CYS A 101 -3.91 33.81 -2.51
N GLN A 102 -4.08 35.13 -2.52
CA GLN A 102 -3.59 35.99 -3.60
C GLN A 102 -2.06 35.92 -3.79
N CYS A 103 -1.31 35.48 -2.76
CA CYS A 103 0.12 35.24 -2.85
C CYS A 103 0.49 34.03 -3.72
N THR A 104 -0.44 33.12 -4.02
CA THR A 104 -0.17 31.93 -4.84
C THR A 104 -0.37 32.24 -6.32
N ALA A 105 0.69 32.15 -7.11
CA ALA A 105 0.59 32.19 -8.57
C ALA A 105 0.09 30.83 -9.09
N GLY A 106 -1.18 30.75 -9.49
CA GLY A 106 -1.76 29.53 -10.03
C GLY A 106 -3.18 29.70 -10.57
N HIS A 107 -3.55 28.85 -11.54
CA HIS A 107 -4.88 28.89 -12.16
C HIS A 107 -5.97 28.27 -11.28
N ALA A 108 -5.61 27.32 -10.41
CA ALA A 108 -6.56 26.67 -9.53
C ALA A 108 -7.02 27.63 -8.43
N LYS A 109 -8.33 27.87 -8.31
CA LYS A 109 -8.89 28.77 -7.28
C LYS A 109 -8.93 28.13 -5.88
N THR A 110 -8.90 26.80 -5.80
CA THR A 110 -9.05 26.06 -4.54
C THR A 110 -8.29 24.75 -4.54
N PHE A 111 -7.89 24.28 -3.37
CA PHE A 111 -7.28 22.97 -3.15
C PHE A 111 -7.89 22.26 -1.93
N SER A 112 -7.57 20.98 -1.77
CA SER A 112 -7.94 20.16 -0.61
C SER A 112 -6.66 19.58 -0.02
N PRO A 113 -6.26 19.94 1.22
CA PRO A 113 -5.00 19.50 1.80
C PRO A 113 -4.79 17.99 1.74
N LEU A 114 -5.82 17.20 2.06
CA LEU A 114 -5.69 15.74 2.13
C LEU A 114 -5.42 15.06 0.80
N LYS A 115 -5.58 15.72 -0.34
CA LYS A 115 -5.14 15.17 -1.64
C LYS A 115 -3.62 15.05 -1.73
N GLU A 116 -2.89 15.90 -1.00
CA GLU A 116 -1.43 15.84 -0.89
C GLU A 116 -1.00 14.72 0.05
N LEU A 117 -1.63 14.63 1.23
CA LEU A 117 -1.29 13.61 2.23
C LEU A 117 -1.68 12.20 1.80
N LEU A 118 -2.85 12.05 1.19
CA LEU A 118 -3.50 10.77 0.92
C LEU A 118 -3.84 10.68 -0.58
N PRO A 119 -2.85 10.60 -1.49
CA PRO A 119 -3.09 10.73 -2.94
C PRO A 119 -4.02 9.65 -3.52
N ASP A 120 -3.95 8.42 -2.98
CA ASP A 120 -4.77 7.28 -3.41
C ASP A 120 -5.87 6.89 -2.41
N HIS A 121 -5.91 7.57 -1.27
CA HIS A 121 -6.85 7.28 -0.19
C HIS A 121 -6.78 5.82 0.33
N VAL A 122 -5.64 5.14 0.11
CA VAL A 122 -5.36 3.77 0.57
C VAL A 122 -4.00 3.75 1.25
N ALA A 123 -3.93 3.14 2.43
CA ALA A 123 -2.69 3.01 3.17
C ALA A 123 -1.69 2.11 2.43
N PRO A 124 -0.39 2.48 2.36
CA PRO A 124 0.63 1.66 1.74
C PRO A 124 0.72 0.25 2.35
N GLU A 125 0.52 0.12 3.66
CA GLU A 125 0.54 -1.17 4.37
C GLU A 125 -0.61 -2.10 3.94
N LEU A 126 -1.78 -1.54 3.60
CA LEU A 126 -2.89 -2.33 3.04
C LEU A 126 -2.52 -2.87 1.67
N LEU A 127 -1.94 -2.05 0.80
CA LEU A 127 -1.46 -2.48 -0.52
C LEU A 127 -0.36 -3.54 -0.42
N TRP A 128 0.51 -3.41 0.58
CA TRP A 128 1.55 -4.39 0.84
C TRP A 128 0.97 -5.74 1.27
N LEU A 129 0.05 -5.76 2.25
CA LEU A 129 -0.59 -7.01 2.68
C LEU A 129 -1.38 -7.67 1.56
N GLU A 130 -2.20 -6.89 0.84
CA GLU A 130 -2.97 -7.40 -0.30
C GLU A 130 -2.06 -8.02 -1.36
N THR A 131 -0.97 -7.34 -1.74
CA THR A 131 0.01 -7.86 -2.71
C THR A 131 0.73 -9.11 -2.20
N LYS A 132 1.16 -9.10 -0.93
CA LYS A 132 1.86 -10.23 -0.33
C LYS A 132 1.01 -11.49 -0.25
N TRP A 133 -0.27 -11.36 0.13
CA TRP A 133 -1.15 -12.51 0.24
C TRP A 133 -1.65 -12.97 -1.13
N ALA A 134 -1.91 -12.04 -2.05
CA ALA A 134 -2.33 -12.37 -3.41
C ALA A 134 -1.22 -13.02 -4.26
N SER A 135 0.04 -12.92 -3.86
CA SER A 135 1.12 -13.70 -4.50
C SER A 135 1.17 -15.16 -4.04
N LEU A 136 0.49 -15.49 -2.93
CA LEU A 136 0.48 -16.83 -2.33
C LEU A 136 -0.88 -17.54 -2.48
N ALA A 137 -1.96 -16.79 -2.69
CA ALA A 137 -3.31 -17.29 -2.76
C ALA A 137 -4.16 -16.52 -3.78
N SER A 138 -5.33 -17.07 -4.12
CA SER A 138 -6.27 -16.36 -4.99
C SER A 138 -6.76 -15.06 -4.33
N PHE A 139 -7.21 -14.08 -5.13
CA PHE A 139 -7.76 -12.83 -4.60
C PHE A 139 -8.97 -13.04 -3.69
N GLY A 140 -9.76 -14.10 -3.93
CA GLY A 140 -10.88 -14.52 -3.08
C GLY A 140 -10.40 -14.91 -1.68
N ILE A 141 -9.50 -15.89 -1.63
CA ILE A 141 -8.92 -16.38 -0.38
C ILE A 141 -8.17 -15.26 0.35
N THR A 142 -7.47 -14.39 -0.38
CA THR A 142 -6.81 -13.22 0.21
C THR A 142 -7.80 -12.30 0.92
N ALA A 143 -8.96 -12.01 0.30
CA ALA A 143 -9.99 -11.19 0.92
C ALA A 143 -10.55 -11.84 2.19
N GLU A 144 -10.80 -13.15 2.17
CA GLU A 144 -11.30 -13.92 3.32
C GLU A 144 -10.30 -13.92 4.48
N ILE A 145 -9.03 -14.27 4.22
CA ILE A 145 -7.99 -14.27 5.26
C ILE A 145 -7.85 -12.89 5.92
N LEU A 146 -7.81 -11.82 5.11
CA LEU A 146 -7.70 -10.47 5.66
C LEU A 146 -8.91 -10.11 6.51
N LYS A 147 -10.13 -10.47 6.08
CA LYS A 147 -11.36 -10.24 6.86
C LYS A 147 -11.43 -11.09 8.10
N ASP A 148 -10.82 -12.27 8.14
CA ASP A 148 -10.82 -13.14 9.31
C ASP A 148 -9.92 -12.60 10.43
N VAL A 149 -8.80 -11.96 10.09
CA VAL A 149 -7.80 -11.52 11.09
C VAL A 149 -7.80 -10.03 11.39
N LEU A 150 -8.21 -9.18 10.44
CA LEU A 150 -8.09 -7.72 10.55
C LEU A 150 -9.46 -7.03 10.44
N PRO A 151 -9.63 -5.81 10.98
CA PRO A 151 -10.85 -5.03 10.77
C PRO A 151 -10.83 -4.30 9.42
N VAL A 152 -10.31 -4.95 8.37
CA VAL A 152 -10.36 -4.41 7.00
C VAL A 152 -11.81 -4.17 6.60
N GLY A 153 -12.05 -3.18 5.74
CA GLY A 153 -13.41 -2.83 5.35
C GLY A 153 -14.17 -4.03 4.79
N GLU A 154 -15.41 -4.23 5.26
CA GLU A 154 -16.32 -5.30 4.79
C GLU A 154 -16.45 -5.37 3.26
N ARG A 155 -16.29 -4.21 2.62
CA ARG A 155 -16.37 -4.02 1.17
C ARG A 155 -15.10 -4.43 0.41
N LEU A 156 -14.05 -4.90 1.09
CA LEU A 156 -12.87 -5.44 0.43
C LEU A 156 -13.28 -6.62 -0.44
N SER A 157 -13.09 -6.47 -1.74
CA SER A 157 -13.50 -7.45 -2.75
C SER A 157 -12.28 -8.02 -3.47
N PRO A 158 -12.39 -9.24 -4.02
CA PRO A 158 -11.34 -9.83 -4.85
C PRO A 158 -10.94 -8.93 -6.02
N ASP A 159 -11.91 -8.23 -6.63
CA ASP A 159 -11.65 -7.27 -7.71
C ASP A 159 -10.87 -6.04 -7.23
N THR A 160 -11.13 -5.57 -6.00
CA THR A 160 -10.37 -4.46 -5.40
C THR A 160 -8.91 -4.87 -5.22
N ILE A 161 -8.68 -6.06 -4.65
CA ILE A 161 -7.33 -6.62 -4.47
C ILE A 161 -6.63 -6.77 -5.82
N ARG A 162 -7.30 -7.38 -6.81
CA ARG A 162 -6.76 -7.52 -8.18
C ARG A 162 -6.34 -6.16 -8.75
N ARG A 163 -7.17 -5.14 -8.60
CA ARG A 163 -6.87 -3.77 -9.08
C ARG A 163 -5.68 -3.17 -8.35
N HIS A 164 -5.59 -3.34 -7.04
CA HIS A 164 -4.47 -2.86 -6.23
C HIS A 164 -3.17 -3.55 -6.59
N VAL A 165 -3.17 -4.88 -6.71
CA VAL A 165 -2.02 -5.68 -7.16
C VAL A 165 -1.57 -5.25 -8.54
N GLY A 166 -2.50 -5.09 -9.50
CA GLY A 166 -2.18 -4.59 -10.83
C GLY A 166 -1.54 -3.20 -10.81
N ARG A 167 -2.06 -2.28 -10.00
CA ARG A 167 -1.46 -0.94 -9.83
C ARG A 167 -0.04 -1.02 -9.27
N ILE A 168 0.20 -1.88 -8.27
CA ILE A 168 1.54 -2.08 -7.70
C ILE A 168 2.48 -2.68 -8.74
N ALA A 169 2.03 -3.69 -9.50
CA ALA A 169 2.81 -4.28 -10.58
C ALA A 169 3.19 -3.24 -11.65
N THR A 170 2.23 -2.42 -12.11
CA THR A 170 2.52 -1.33 -13.07
C THR A 170 3.50 -0.30 -12.50
N ARG A 171 3.39 0.03 -11.22
CA ARG A 171 4.35 0.95 -10.57
C ARG A 171 5.74 0.34 -10.52
N MET A 172 5.85 -0.93 -10.13
CA MET A 172 7.12 -1.64 -10.11
C MET A 172 7.75 -1.71 -11.50
N GLU A 173 6.96 -2.00 -12.54
CA GLU A 173 7.43 -2.00 -13.92
C GLU A 173 7.95 -0.61 -14.35
N ALA A 174 7.25 0.46 -13.99
CA ALA A 174 7.68 1.82 -14.29
C ALA A 174 8.95 2.27 -13.51
N GLU A 175 9.28 1.58 -12.41
CA GLU A 175 10.52 1.78 -11.66
C GLU A 175 11.70 0.99 -12.28
N LEU A 176 11.43 0.04 -13.18
CA LEU A 176 12.47 -0.68 -13.93
C LEU A 176 13.04 0.21 -15.06
N THR A 177 14.26 -0.09 -15.47
CA THR A 177 14.85 0.49 -16.68
C THR A 177 14.12 -0.01 -17.92
N GLU A 178 14.20 0.73 -19.03
CA GLU A 178 13.62 0.30 -20.32
C GLU A 178 13.98 -1.15 -20.65
N GLU A 179 12.97 -1.90 -21.09
CA GLU A 179 13.13 -3.28 -21.52
C GLU A 179 14.15 -3.33 -22.67
N ARG A 180 15.20 -4.13 -22.48
CA ARG A 180 16.23 -4.36 -23.51
C ARG A 180 16.04 -5.75 -24.10
N PHE A 181 15.57 -5.81 -25.34
CA PHE A 181 15.46 -7.05 -26.12
C PHE A 181 16.82 -7.74 -26.38
N SER A 182 17.92 -7.00 -26.28
CA SER A 182 19.27 -7.54 -26.38
C SER A 182 20.24 -6.76 -25.50
N PHE A 183 21.04 -7.50 -24.73
CA PHE A 183 22.22 -6.99 -24.03
C PHE A 183 23.51 -7.19 -24.87
N ILE A 184 23.39 -7.79 -26.06
CA ILE A 184 24.49 -8.02 -26.98
C ILE A 184 24.55 -6.86 -27.97
N GLU A 185 25.49 -5.95 -27.76
CA GLU A 185 25.76 -4.80 -28.63
C GLU A 185 26.81 -5.10 -29.73
N THR A 186 27.33 -6.33 -29.77
CA THR A 186 28.41 -6.74 -30.65
C THR A 186 27.93 -7.56 -31.84
N CYS A 187 28.54 -7.34 -33.01
CA CYS A 187 28.34 -8.20 -34.19
C CYS A 187 29.14 -9.51 -34.06
N ALA A 188 28.87 -10.49 -34.94
CA ALA A 188 29.55 -11.79 -34.91
C ALA A 188 31.08 -11.66 -34.95
N ALA A 189 31.62 -10.83 -35.84
CA ALA A 189 33.07 -10.59 -35.97
C ALA A 189 33.69 -9.96 -34.71
N GLN A 190 32.96 -9.06 -34.03
CA GLN A 190 33.41 -8.49 -32.75
C GLN A 190 33.40 -9.55 -31.63
N ARG A 191 32.41 -10.44 -31.61
CA ARG A 191 32.34 -11.53 -30.62
C ARG A 191 33.48 -12.52 -30.76
N GLU A 192 33.91 -12.81 -31.99
CA GLU A 192 35.08 -13.66 -32.25
C GLU A 192 36.40 -13.07 -31.74
N GLN A 193 36.47 -11.75 -31.60
CA GLN A 193 37.63 -11.03 -31.07
C GLN A 193 37.61 -10.85 -29.55
N LEU A 194 36.50 -11.20 -28.88
CA LEU A 194 36.43 -11.10 -27.42
C LEU A 194 37.36 -12.14 -26.77
N PRO A 195 38.00 -11.80 -25.63
CA PRO A 195 38.79 -12.78 -24.90
C PRO A 195 37.90 -13.93 -24.43
N ASN A 196 38.50 -15.12 -24.32
CA ASN A 196 37.82 -16.24 -23.68
C ASN A 196 37.34 -15.82 -22.29
N PRO A 197 36.10 -16.18 -21.88
CA PRO A 197 35.58 -15.84 -20.57
C PRO A 197 36.54 -16.27 -19.46
N GLU A 198 36.64 -15.45 -18.41
CA GLU A 198 37.40 -15.75 -17.19
C GLU A 198 36.74 -16.92 -16.44
N GLY A 199 37.03 -18.14 -16.90
CA GLY A 199 36.55 -19.38 -16.30
C GLY A 199 35.19 -19.88 -16.81
N PRO A 200 34.87 -21.15 -16.50
CA PRO A 200 33.61 -21.76 -16.91
C PRO A 200 32.43 -21.11 -16.19
N ILE A 201 31.32 -21.01 -16.92
CA ILE A 201 30.01 -20.56 -16.41
C ILE A 201 29.03 -21.71 -16.58
N THR A 202 28.48 -22.22 -15.49
CA THR A 202 27.36 -23.17 -15.53
C THR A 202 26.05 -22.41 -15.57
N ILE A 203 25.15 -22.74 -16.49
CA ILE A 203 23.84 -22.12 -16.60
C ILE A 203 22.78 -23.20 -16.40
N GLY A 204 21.90 -23.00 -15.41
CA GLY A 204 20.68 -23.76 -15.25
C GLY A 204 19.50 -22.94 -15.76
N ILE A 205 18.65 -23.54 -16.59
CA ILE A 205 17.44 -22.93 -17.13
C ILE A 205 16.28 -23.88 -16.83
N ASP A 206 15.20 -23.33 -16.31
CA ASP A 206 13.94 -24.03 -16.09
C ASP A 206 12.78 -23.17 -16.62
N GLY A 207 11.70 -23.82 -17.03
CA GLY A 207 10.57 -23.16 -17.68
C GLY A 207 9.25 -23.82 -17.35
N GLY A 208 8.18 -23.03 -17.37
CA GLY A 208 6.82 -23.51 -17.13
C GLY A 208 5.80 -22.74 -17.96
N TYR A 209 4.69 -23.41 -18.28
CA TYR A 209 3.58 -22.80 -19.00
C TYR A 209 2.53 -22.28 -18.01
N VAL A 210 2.12 -21.03 -18.19
CA VAL A 210 1.03 -20.40 -17.45
C VAL A 210 -0.14 -20.21 -18.39
N ARG A 211 -1.35 -20.59 -17.95
CA ARG A 211 -2.56 -20.41 -18.75
C ARG A 211 -2.83 -18.93 -18.99
N SER A 212 -2.94 -18.53 -20.25
CA SER A 212 -3.27 -17.15 -20.62
C SER A 212 -4.77 -16.90 -20.44
N ARG A 213 -5.12 -15.62 -20.20
CA ARG A 213 -6.51 -15.15 -20.22
C ARG A 213 -6.82 -14.34 -21.48
N ASP A 214 -5.85 -14.16 -22.36
CA ASP A 214 -6.01 -13.41 -23.59
C ASP A 214 -6.69 -14.26 -24.67
N ALA A 215 -7.62 -13.63 -25.40
CA ALA A 215 -8.36 -14.33 -26.44
C ALA A 215 -7.41 -14.82 -27.54
N GLY A 216 -7.42 -16.13 -27.81
CA GLY A 216 -6.57 -16.74 -28.83
C GLY A 216 -5.21 -17.26 -28.34
N GLN A 217 -4.83 -16.99 -27.09
CA GLN A 217 -3.64 -17.57 -26.45
C GLN A 217 -4.08 -18.55 -25.36
N SER A 218 -3.66 -19.81 -25.45
CA SER A 218 -4.00 -20.80 -24.41
C SER A 218 -3.07 -20.70 -23.20
N HIS A 219 -1.77 -20.53 -23.45
CA HIS A 219 -0.70 -20.46 -22.46
C HIS A 219 0.40 -19.50 -22.94
N PHE A 220 1.18 -18.98 -22.00
CA PHE A 220 2.41 -18.24 -22.22
C PHE A 220 3.54 -18.94 -21.44
N GLU A 221 4.79 -18.82 -21.90
CA GLU A 221 5.93 -19.47 -21.25
C GLU A 221 6.58 -18.50 -20.26
N VAL A 222 6.93 -19.01 -19.08
CA VAL A 222 7.79 -18.32 -18.12
C VAL A 222 9.06 -19.14 -17.97
N THR A 223 10.19 -18.55 -18.36
CA THR A 223 11.52 -19.15 -18.25
C THR A 223 12.31 -18.42 -17.18
N VAL A 224 12.98 -19.16 -16.31
CA VAL A 224 13.90 -18.62 -15.31
C VAL A 224 15.25 -19.31 -15.43
N GLY A 225 16.32 -18.59 -15.15
CA GLY A 225 17.66 -19.16 -15.20
C GLY A 225 18.58 -18.59 -14.15
N LYS A 226 19.63 -19.36 -13.84
CA LYS A 226 20.72 -18.97 -12.95
C LYS A 226 22.04 -19.25 -13.64
N SER A 227 22.88 -18.22 -13.78
CA SER A 227 24.27 -18.39 -14.17
C SER A 227 25.16 -18.45 -12.92
N ILE A 228 26.03 -19.46 -12.88
CA ILE A 228 26.94 -19.75 -11.77
C ILE A 228 28.37 -19.76 -12.35
N PRO A 229 29.03 -18.61 -12.36
CA PRO A 229 30.46 -18.52 -12.68
C PRO A 229 31.31 -18.96 -11.48
N THR A 230 32.56 -19.35 -11.74
CA THR A 230 33.47 -19.91 -10.70
C THR A 230 34.03 -18.84 -9.77
N ASP A 231 34.13 -17.59 -10.23
CA ASP A 231 34.95 -16.53 -9.65
C ASP A 231 34.18 -15.25 -9.27
N ARG A 232 32.84 -15.24 -9.46
CA ARG A 232 32.00 -14.06 -9.23
C ARG A 232 30.57 -14.45 -8.82
N PRO A 233 29.74 -13.49 -8.36
CA PRO A 233 28.38 -13.79 -7.92
C PRO A 233 27.49 -14.34 -9.04
N SER A 234 26.58 -15.24 -8.68
CA SER A 234 25.56 -15.74 -9.59
C SER A 234 24.67 -14.62 -10.11
N ARG A 235 24.18 -14.76 -11.35
CA ARG A 235 23.14 -13.88 -11.90
C ARG A 235 21.88 -14.68 -12.17
N TYR A 236 20.74 -13.99 -12.10
CA TYR A 236 19.43 -14.55 -12.37
C TYR A 236 18.87 -13.88 -13.62
N LEU A 237 18.12 -14.65 -14.40
CA LEU A 237 17.40 -14.17 -15.57
C LEU A 237 15.97 -14.71 -15.53
N GLY A 238 15.04 -13.94 -16.06
CA GLY A 238 13.64 -14.31 -16.21
C GLY A 238 13.12 -13.76 -17.53
N LEU A 239 12.29 -14.54 -18.21
CA LEU A 239 11.65 -14.17 -19.48
C LEU A 239 10.20 -14.65 -19.46
N VAL A 240 9.28 -13.81 -19.95
CA VAL A 240 7.88 -14.15 -20.17
C VAL A 240 7.60 -13.98 -21.66
N GLN A 241 7.09 -15.02 -22.34
CA GLN A 241 6.82 -15.06 -23.79
C GLN A 241 5.36 -15.33 -24.11
#